data_AF-A0A5B0M458-F1
#
_entry.id   AF-A0A5B0M458-F1
#
_cell.length_a   1.000
_cell.length_b   1.000
_cell.length_c   1.000
_cell.angle_alpha   90.00
_cell.angle_beta   90.00
_cell.angle_gamma   90.00
#
_symmetry.space_group_name_H-M   'P 1'
#
loop_
_entity.id
_entity.type
_entity.pdbx_description
1 polymer ?
#
loop_
_entity_poly.entity_id
_entity_poly.type
_entity_poly.pdbx_seq_one_letter_code
_entity_poly.pdbx_strand_id
1 'polypeptide(L)'
;MSGRLEPFKQAQDYLPRLKAVFFGRWDEDKGCEITYQVPENSIRVTSTAPTITPSDSRASLDNDHPSLIDSCPQQHRPADGQQDQSKYLFEFTDVIDFILPKKHLCGHLVTVSSGSVKILGFPTLIEDEEKYNRNFFMFNLCFVFNKDSELLGYEPIIRKTGRVLRSLEIPMNTNSAEVSSSCLLWLGYR
;
A
#
# COMPACT_ATOMS: atom_id res chain seq x y z
N MET A 1 -28.59 -34.14 -25.07
CA MET A 1 -27.71 -33.40 -24.13
C MET A 1 -26.55 -32.85 -24.93
N SER A 2 -26.63 -31.59 -25.37
CA SER A 2 -25.56 -30.97 -26.16
C SER A 2 -24.55 -30.37 -25.18
N GLY A 3 -23.47 -31.10 -24.91
CA GLY A 3 -22.36 -30.58 -24.12
C GLY A 3 -21.61 -29.55 -24.95
N ARG A 4 -21.91 -28.27 -24.75
CA ARG A 4 -21.11 -27.17 -25.27
C ARG A 4 -19.73 -27.29 -24.63
N LEU A 5 -18.74 -27.71 -25.42
CA LEU A 5 -17.33 -27.68 -25.02
C LEU A 5 -16.98 -26.21 -24.79
N GLU A 6 -16.56 -25.90 -23.57
CA GLU A 6 -16.03 -24.58 -23.24
C GLU A 6 -14.88 -24.28 -24.22
N PRO A 7 -14.84 -23.08 -24.81
CA PRO A 7 -13.76 -22.71 -25.72
C PRO A 7 -12.41 -22.89 -25.02
N PHE A 8 -11.39 -23.35 -25.75
CA PHE A 8 -10.03 -23.43 -25.24
C PHE A 8 -9.62 -22.07 -24.68
N LYS A 9 -9.51 -21.99 -23.36
CA LYS A 9 -9.01 -20.82 -22.66
C LYS A 9 -7.59 -20.55 -23.14
N GLN A 10 -7.29 -19.31 -23.46
CA GLN A 10 -5.95 -18.91 -23.90
C GLN A 10 -5.02 -18.93 -22.69
N ALA A 11 -3.70 -19.08 -22.87
CA ALA A 11 -2.74 -19.10 -21.74
C ALA A 11 -2.89 -17.87 -20.79
N GLN A 12 -3.31 -16.73 -21.34
CA GLN A 12 -3.63 -15.51 -20.60
C GLN A 12 -4.83 -15.63 -19.64
N ASP A 13 -5.72 -16.59 -19.85
CA ASP A 13 -6.87 -16.85 -18.99
C ASP A 13 -6.52 -17.72 -17.77
N TYR A 14 -5.33 -18.33 -17.75
CA TYR A 14 -4.87 -19.20 -16.66
C TYR A 14 -3.98 -18.47 -15.65
N LEU A 15 -3.31 -17.39 -16.05
CA LEU A 15 -2.48 -16.61 -15.13
C LEU A 15 -3.31 -15.46 -14.57
N PRO A 16 -3.46 -15.37 -13.23
CA PRO A 16 -4.23 -14.28 -12.66
C PRO A 16 -3.66 -12.92 -13.05
N ARG A 17 -4.58 -12.00 -13.33
CA ARG A 17 -4.25 -10.63 -13.73
C ARG A 17 -3.67 -9.85 -12.56
N LEU A 18 -2.43 -9.40 -12.73
CA LEU A 18 -1.76 -8.48 -11.83
C LEU A 18 -2.47 -7.12 -11.86
N LYS A 19 -2.78 -6.57 -10.69
CA LYS A 19 -3.47 -5.29 -10.50
C LYS A 19 -2.51 -4.16 -10.16
N ALA A 20 -1.59 -4.42 -9.25
CA ALA A 20 -0.57 -3.46 -8.84
C ALA A 20 0.67 -4.19 -8.31
N VAL A 21 1.79 -3.49 -8.27
CA VAL A 21 3.01 -3.86 -7.57
C VAL A 21 3.41 -2.70 -6.69
N PHE A 22 3.84 -2.96 -5.46
CA PHE A 22 4.36 -1.91 -4.58
C PHE A 22 5.55 -2.40 -3.77
N PHE A 23 6.45 -1.48 -3.47
CA PHE A 23 7.62 -1.69 -2.64
C PHE A 23 7.42 -0.97 -1.31
N GLY A 24 7.45 -1.74 -0.23
CA GLY A 24 7.44 -1.22 1.12
C GLY A 24 8.78 -1.45 1.80
N ARG A 25 9.20 -0.50 2.65
CA ARG A 25 10.38 -0.65 3.52
C ARG A 25 10.11 -0.11 4.92
N TRP A 26 10.90 -0.59 5.86
CA TRP A 26 10.95 -0.01 7.19
C TRP A 26 11.89 1.21 7.20
N ASP A 27 11.38 2.34 7.67
CA ASP A 27 12.13 3.59 7.92
C ASP A 27 12.20 3.87 9.43
N GLU A 28 13.28 4.51 9.89
CA GLU A 28 13.53 4.72 11.31
C GLU A 28 12.57 5.74 11.94
N ASP A 29 12.32 6.83 11.21
CA ASP A 29 11.54 7.97 11.71
C ASP A 29 10.06 7.82 11.37
N LYS A 30 9.77 7.23 10.21
CA LYS A 30 8.40 7.13 9.68
C LYS A 30 7.75 5.78 9.94
N GLY A 31 8.52 4.75 10.29
CA GLY A 31 8.06 3.38 10.35
C GLY A 31 7.88 2.77 8.96
N CYS A 32 6.90 1.89 8.80
CA CYS A 32 6.61 1.26 7.51
C CYS A 32 6.15 2.29 6.47
N GLU A 33 6.87 2.42 5.36
CA GLU A 33 6.49 3.29 4.25
C GLU A 33 6.41 2.52 2.93
N ILE A 34 5.45 2.90 2.08
CA ILE A 34 5.47 2.55 0.65
C ILE A 34 6.32 3.61 -0.05
N THR A 35 7.45 3.21 -0.62
CA THR A 35 8.27 4.13 -1.41
C THR A 35 7.84 4.14 -2.88
N TYR A 36 7.35 3.01 -3.40
CA TYR A 36 6.96 2.89 -4.80
C TYR A 36 5.71 2.05 -4.98
N GLN A 37 4.90 2.42 -5.96
CA GLN A 37 3.72 1.66 -6.38
C GLN A 37 3.40 1.89 -7.85
N VAL A 38 2.98 0.83 -8.54
CA VAL A 38 2.58 0.86 -9.95
C VAL A 38 1.27 0.07 -10.11
N PRO A 39 0.22 0.67 -10.69
CA PRO A 39 0.09 2.09 -11.01
C PRO A 39 0.21 2.99 -9.78
N GLU A 40 0.61 4.24 -9.97
CA GLU A 40 0.67 5.22 -8.88
C GLU A 40 -0.70 5.41 -8.22
N ASN A 41 -0.71 5.66 -6.91
CA ASN A 41 -1.92 5.86 -6.10
C ASN A 41 -2.87 4.64 -6.00
N SER A 42 -2.42 3.46 -6.42
CA SER A 42 -3.20 2.21 -6.32
C SER A 42 -3.42 1.75 -4.87
N ILE A 43 -2.53 2.10 -3.95
CA ILE A 43 -2.63 1.83 -2.52
C ILE A 43 -2.71 3.17 -1.79
N ARG A 44 -3.73 3.32 -0.95
CA ARG A 44 -3.91 4.52 -0.13
C ARG A 44 -3.07 4.44 1.14
N VAL A 45 -2.30 5.48 1.43
CA VAL A 45 -1.60 5.65 2.71
C VAL A 45 -2.31 6.78 3.45
N THR A 46 -2.94 6.48 4.59
CA THR A 46 -3.49 7.51 5.46
C THR A 46 -2.37 8.03 6.35
N SER A 47 -2.04 9.31 6.20
CA SER A 47 -1.18 9.99 7.18
C SER A 47 -1.98 10.04 8.49
N THR A 48 -1.47 9.42 9.54
CA THR A 48 -2.02 9.47 10.91
C THR A 48 -1.83 10.85 11.57
N ALA A 49 -1.82 11.95 10.80
CA ALA A 49 -1.91 13.27 11.36
C ALA A 49 -3.37 13.53 11.78
N PRO A 50 -3.66 13.85 13.06
CA PRO A 50 -5.00 14.24 13.45
C PRO A 50 -5.37 15.51 12.69
N THR A 51 -6.43 15.45 11.89
CA THR A 51 -7.10 16.63 11.34
C THR A 51 -7.63 17.44 12.51
N ILE A 52 -6.84 18.40 13.00
CA ILE A 52 -7.37 19.47 13.83
C ILE A 52 -8.14 20.38 12.89
N THR A 53 -9.42 20.08 12.69
CA THR A 53 -10.39 21.09 12.26
C THR A 53 -10.36 22.22 13.29
N PRO A 54 -10.16 23.49 12.90
CA PRO A 54 -10.36 24.60 13.81
C PRO A 54 -11.88 24.73 14.03
N SER A 55 -12.40 23.94 14.96
CA SER A 55 -13.74 24.14 15.51
C SER A 55 -13.65 25.28 16.51
N ASP A 56 -14.01 26.46 16.03
CA ASP A 56 -14.40 27.59 16.86
C ASP A 56 -15.46 27.14 17.88
N SER A 57 -15.05 27.01 19.13
CA SER A 57 -15.95 26.93 20.28
C SER A 57 -15.43 27.86 21.35
N ARG A 58 -15.78 29.13 21.20
CA ARG A 58 -15.84 30.10 22.30
C ARG A 58 -16.99 29.66 23.22
N ALA A 59 -16.68 29.36 24.48
CA ALA A 59 -17.68 29.26 25.54
C ALA A 59 -17.73 30.60 26.30
N SER A 60 -18.95 31.07 26.47
CA SER A 60 -19.42 32.41 26.84
C SER A 60 -19.24 32.77 28.31
N LEU A 61 -19.27 34.07 28.63
CA LEU A 61 -20.05 34.61 29.76
C LEU A 61 -20.49 36.07 29.47
N ASP A 62 -21.77 36.31 29.77
CA ASP A 62 -22.40 37.55 30.27
C ASP A 62 -23.12 38.57 29.34
N ASN A 63 -24.42 38.68 29.63
CA ASN A 63 -25.29 39.85 29.79
C ASN A 63 -26.41 40.16 28.76
N ASP A 64 -27.64 39.98 29.26
CA ASP A 64 -28.94 40.66 29.06
C ASP A 64 -29.10 41.72 27.96
N HIS A 65 -30.13 41.56 27.09
CA HIS A 65 -31.26 42.49 26.85
C HIS A 65 -32.16 42.02 25.66
N PRO A 66 -33.50 42.26 25.63
CA PRO A 66 -34.42 41.60 24.68
C PRO A 66 -34.82 42.41 23.42
N SER A 67 -35.49 41.70 22.49
CA SER A 67 -36.31 42.14 21.33
C SER A 67 -35.51 42.45 20.04
N LEU A 68 -35.89 42.12 18.79
CA LEU A 68 -37.16 41.90 18.07
C LEU A 68 -36.93 41.01 16.81
N ILE A 69 -38.00 40.32 16.39
CA ILE A 69 -38.35 39.75 15.06
C ILE A 69 -37.47 40.09 13.82
N ASP A 70 -37.12 39.08 13.01
CA ASP A 70 -37.51 39.02 11.58
C ASP A 70 -37.32 37.59 10.99
N SER A 71 -38.18 37.22 10.05
CA SER A 71 -38.26 35.89 9.42
C SER A 71 -37.79 35.91 7.96
N CYS A 72 -37.43 34.72 7.45
CA CYS A 72 -37.35 34.28 6.04
C CYS A 72 -35.98 34.39 5.31
N PRO A 73 -35.76 33.61 4.22
CA PRO A 73 -35.92 32.15 4.08
C PRO A 73 -34.67 31.47 3.46
N GLN A 74 -34.63 30.14 3.55
CA GLN A 74 -33.66 29.23 2.93
C GLN A 74 -33.32 29.58 1.48
N GLN A 75 -32.04 29.75 1.18
CA GLN A 75 -31.48 29.58 -0.16
C GLN A 75 -30.40 28.49 -0.13
N HIS A 76 -30.71 27.42 -0.87
CA HIS A 76 -29.84 26.32 -1.25
C HIS A 76 -28.41 26.79 -1.57
N ARG A 77 -27.41 26.12 -0.97
CA ARG A 77 -26.07 26.01 -1.55
C ARG A 77 -25.81 24.56 -1.94
N PRO A 78 -25.18 24.32 -3.10
CA PRO A 78 -25.22 23.03 -3.77
C PRO A 78 -24.35 22.00 -3.07
N ALA A 79 -24.82 20.76 -3.17
CA ALA A 79 -24.05 19.56 -2.90
C ALA A 79 -22.80 19.55 -3.78
N ASP A 80 -21.63 19.41 -3.16
CA ASP A 80 -20.47 18.86 -3.85
C ASP A 80 -19.56 18.16 -2.84
N GLY A 81 -19.61 16.83 -2.94
CA GLY A 81 -18.86 15.90 -2.13
C GLY A 81 -19.20 14.48 -2.53
N GLN A 82 -19.45 14.23 -3.83
CA GLN A 82 -19.42 12.88 -4.36
C GLN A 82 -17.98 12.39 -4.20
N GLN A 83 -17.70 11.70 -3.10
CA GLN A 83 -16.48 10.95 -2.93
C GLN A 83 -16.44 9.90 -4.03
N ASP A 84 -15.53 10.11 -4.99
CA ASP A 84 -15.20 9.17 -6.05
C ASP A 84 -14.71 7.86 -5.42
N GLN A 85 -15.62 6.91 -5.20
CA GLN A 85 -15.37 5.63 -4.53
C GLN A 85 -14.60 4.61 -5.41
N SER A 86 -13.74 5.07 -6.33
CA SER A 86 -13.04 4.17 -7.25
C SER A 86 -11.57 4.49 -7.50
N LYS A 87 -10.85 5.09 -6.54
CA LYS A 87 -9.46 5.54 -6.78
C LYS A 87 -8.34 4.60 -6.32
N TYR A 88 -8.57 3.71 -5.34
CA TYR A 88 -7.51 2.86 -4.78
C TYR A 88 -8.02 1.42 -4.51
N LEU A 89 -7.10 0.45 -4.49
CA LEU A 89 -7.39 -0.98 -4.33
C LEU A 89 -7.63 -1.37 -2.87
N PHE A 90 -6.84 -0.82 -1.95
CA PHE A 90 -6.93 -1.05 -0.51
C PHE A 90 -6.16 0.04 0.26
N GLU A 91 -6.34 0.09 1.57
CA GLU A 91 -5.60 0.98 2.47
C GLU A 91 -4.38 0.27 3.07
N PHE A 92 -3.21 0.90 3.01
CA PHE A 92 -1.96 0.31 3.45
C PHE A 92 -1.96 -0.08 4.93
N THR A 93 -2.63 0.73 5.76
CA THR A 93 -2.78 0.53 7.20
C THR A 93 -3.39 -0.84 7.54
N ASP A 94 -4.27 -1.36 6.68
CA ASP A 94 -4.93 -2.66 6.90
C ASP A 94 -3.98 -3.86 6.73
N VAL A 95 -2.86 -3.67 6.04
CA VAL A 95 -1.95 -4.77 5.65
C VAL A 95 -0.52 -4.58 6.15
N ILE A 96 -0.22 -3.45 6.79
CA ILE A 96 1.13 -3.03 7.19
C ILE A 96 1.90 -4.11 7.96
N ASP A 97 1.25 -4.79 8.91
CA ASP A 97 1.84 -5.83 9.76
C ASP A 97 2.22 -7.11 9.00
N PHE A 98 1.68 -7.29 7.79
CA PHE A 98 1.98 -8.42 6.93
C PHE A 98 2.98 -8.08 5.83
N ILE A 99 2.98 -6.82 5.38
CA ILE A 99 3.94 -6.33 4.37
C ILE A 99 5.32 -6.22 5.00
N LEU A 100 5.43 -5.76 6.25
CA LEU A 100 6.67 -5.66 7.01
C LEU A 100 6.49 -6.40 8.35
N PRO A 101 6.43 -7.73 8.30
CA PRO A 101 6.15 -8.54 9.48
C PRO A 101 7.36 -8.60 10.41
N LYS A 102 7.13 -9.16 11.60
CA LYS A 102 8.20 -9.45 12.56
C LYS A 102 9.34 -10.24 11.89
N LYS A 103 10.58 -9.97 12.30
CA LYS A 103 11.81 -10.53 11.71
C LYS A 103 11.77 -12.06 11.43
N HIS A 104 11.13 -12.85 12.29
CA HIS A 104 11.04 -14.31 12.13
C HIS A 104 10.16 -14.76 10.95
N LEU A 105 9.29 -13.89 10.43
CA LEU A 105 8.47 -14.16 9.23
C LEU A 105 9.18 -13.73 7.94
N CYS A 106 10.27 -12.96 8.02
CA CYS A 106 11.08 -12.64 6.86
C CYS A 106 11.70 -13.91 6.25
N GLY A 107 11.91 -13.91 4.93
CA GLY A 107 12.38 -15.08 4.19
C GLY A 107 11.29 -16.12 3.90
N HIS A 108 10.04 -15.85 4.29
CA HIS A 108 8.89 -16.68 3.96
C HIS A 108 7.94 -15.93 3.01
N LEU A 109 7.25 -16.68 2.17
CA LEU A 109 6.21 -16.10 1.31
C LEU A 109 5.00 -15.73 2.18
N VAL A 110 4.48 -14.52 2.02
CA VAL A 110 3.32 -14.04 2.77
C VAL A 110 2.17 -13.73 1.81
N THR A 111 0.98 -14.20 2.17
CA THR A 111 -0.25 -13.95 1.42
C THR A 111 -1.27 -13.29 2.32
N VAL A 112 -1.81 -12.16 1.87
CA VAL A 112 -2.80 -11.38 2.62
C VAL A 112 -3.99 -11.13 1.73
N SER A 113 -5.20 -11.11 2.29
CA SER A 113 -6.38 -10.65 1.58
C SER A 113 -6.88 -9.38 2.26
N SER A 114 -7.13 -8.34 1.47
CA SER A 114 -7.75 -7.09 1.96
C SER A 114 -8.84 -6.68 0.97
N GLY A 115 -10.06 -6.49 1.47
CA GLY A 115 -11.22 -6.20 0.64
C GLY A 115 -11.42 -7.20 -0.51
N SER A 116 -11.26 -6.69 -1.74
CA SER A 116 -11.43 -7.40 -3.01
C SER A 116 -10.11 -7.83 -3.67
N VAL A 117 -8.97 -7.67 -2.97
CA VAL A 117 -7.65 -8.05 -3.49
C VAL A 117 -6.97 -9.12 -2.63
N LYS A 118 -6.03 -9.80 -3.27
CA LYS A 118 -5.07 -10.71 -2.63
C LYS A 118 -3.67 -10.18 -2.92
N ILE A 119 -2.85 -10.08 -1.89
CA ILE A 119 -1.50 -9.53 -1.93
C ILE A 119 -0.53 -10.66 -1.63
N LEU A 120 0.50 -10.77 -2.46
CA LEU A 120 1.56 -11.76 -2.31
C LEU A 120 2.91 -11.05 -2.24
N GLY A 121 3.70 -11.35 -1.22
CA GLY A 121 5.00 -10.72 -0.99
C GLY A 121 6.02 -11.70 -0.44
N PHE A 122 7.28 -11.26 -0.42
CA PHE A 122 8.39 -11.98 0.19
C PHE A 122 9.23 -11.02 1.03
N PRO A 123 8.82 -10.77 2.29
CA PRO A 123 9.52 -9.85 3.18
C PRO A 123 10.96 -10.31 3.36
N THR A 124 11.87 -9.39 3.11
CA THR A 124 13.31 -9.63 3.09
C THR A 124 13.95 -8.80 4.18
N LEU A 125 14.75 -9.48 5.01
CA LEU A 125 15.57 -8.88 6.04
C LEU A 125 17.04 -9.08 5.65
N ILE A 126 17.81 -8.01 5.73
CA ILE A 126 19.26 -8.01 5.60
C ILE A 126 19.79 -7.44 6.91
N GLU A 127 20.66 -8.18 7.58
CA GLU A 127 21.29 -7.72 8.82
C GLU A 127 22.75 -7.41 8.50
N ASP A 128 23.16 -6.18 8.83
CA ASP A 128 24.49 -5.64 8.62
C ASP A 128 24.66 -4.41 9.54
N GLU A 129 25.50 -4.56 10.56
CA GLU A 129 25.72 -3.56 11.61
C GLU A 129 26.60 -2.40 11.15
N GLU A 130 27.42 -2.62 10.13
CA GLU A 130 28.32 -1.60 9.60
C GLU A 130 27.61 -0.75 8.53
N LYS A 131 26.71 -1.38 7.76
CA LYS A 131 25.99 -0.73 6.67
C LYS A 131 24.71 -0.01 7.09
N TYR A 132 24.00 -0.50 8.11
CA TYR A 132 22.70 0.07 8.52
C TYR A 132 22.69 0.52 9.97
N ASN A 133 22.20 1.74 10.22
CA ASN A 133 22.11 2.36 11.55
C ASN A 133 21.39 1.50 12.62
N ARG A 134 20.45 0.64 12.20
CA ARG A 134 19.69 -0.28 13.06
C ARG A 134 20.14 -1.73 13.00
N ASN A 135 21.30 -1.99 12.41
CA ASN A 135 21.84 -3.32 12.13
C ASN A 135 21.03 -4.11 11.09
N PHE A 136 19.96 -3.53 10.52
CA PHE A 136 19.17 -4.20 9.52
C PHE A 136 18.49 -3.27 8.53
N PHE A 137 18.23 -3.82 7.35
CA PHE A 137 17.35 -3.28 6.33
C PHE A 137 16.23 -4.29 6.04
N MET A 138 14.99 -3.83 6.13
CA MET A 138 13.80 -4.66 5.88
C MET A 138 12.97 -4.04 4.76
N PHE A 139 12.64 -4.86 3.76
CA PHE A 139 11.80 -4.45 2.64
C PHE A 139 10.91 -5.59 2.15
N ASN A 140 9.91 -5.25 1.34
CA ASN A 140 9.06 -6.22 0.67
C ASN A 140 8.57 -5.67 -0.66
N LEU A 141 8.69 -6.49 -1.72
CA LEU A 141 8.06 -6.22 -3.01
C LEU A 141 6.79 -7.06 -3.12
N CYS A 142 5.65 -6.39 -3.18
CA CYS A 142 4.34 -7.01 -3.10
C CYS A 142 3.59 -6.91 -4.42
N PHE A 143 2.89 -7.98 -4.76
CA PHE A 143 2.13 -8.16 -5.98
C PHE A 143 0.65 -8.31 -5.63
N VAL A 144 -0.19 -7.48 -6.24
CA VAL A 144 -1.61 -7.37 -5.92
C VAL A 144 -2.42 -8.01 -7.03
N PHE A 145 -3.34 -8.90 -6.68
CA PHE A 145 -4.19 -9.65 -7.59
C PHE A 145 -5.66 -9.53 -7.15
N ASN A 146 -6.60 -10.00 -7.98
CA ASN A 146 -7.98 -10.19 -7.54
C ASN A 146 -8.05 -11.20 -6.38
N LYS A 147 -9.02 -11.05 -5.49
CA LYS A 147 -9.24 -11.95 -4.34
C LYS A 147 -9.28 -13.45 -4.70
N ASP A 148 -9.93 -13.79 -5.81
CA ASP A 148 -10.17 -15.18 -6.21
C ASP A 148 -9.06 -15.75 -7.11
N SER A 149 -7.96 -15.01 -7.28
CA SER A 149 -6.81 -15.41 -8.08
C SER A 149 -6.08 -16.61 -7.47
N GLU A 150 -5.70 -17.58 -8.30
CA GLU A 150 -4.81 -18.69 -7.96
C GLU A 150 -3.34 -18.29 -8.10
N LEU A 151 -2.60 -18.22 -7.00
CA LEU A 151 -1.26 -17.61 -7.01
C LEU A 151 -0.10 -18.60 -7.12
N LEU A 152 -0.37 -19.90 -7.22
CA LEU A 152 0.66 -20.96 -7.22
C LEU A 152 1.75 -20.72 -8.28
N GLY A 153 1.37 -20.24 -9.47
CA GLY A 153 2.31 -19.90 -10.53
C GLY A 153 3.20 -18.68 -10.25
N TYR A 154 2.76 -17.78 -9.37
CA TYR A 154 3.50 -16.57 -9.00
C TYR A 154 4.39 -16.76 -7.78
N GLU A 155 4.10 -17.72 -6.91
CA GLU A 155 4.92 -17.95 -5.71
C GLU A 155 6.42 -18.15 -6.00
N PRO A 156 6.87 -19.01 -6.93
CA PRO A 156 8.30 -19.16 -7.20
C PRO A 156 8.93 -17.89 -7.77
N ILE A 157 8.16 -17.13 -8.56
CA ILE A 157 8.59 -15.86 -9.16
C ILE A 157 8.86 -14.85 -8.05
N ILE A 158 7.91 -14.66 -7.14
CA ILE A 158 8.00 -13.67 -6.06
C ILE A 158 9.11 -14.02 -5.07
N ARG A 159 9.27 -15.31 -4.72
CA ARG A 159 10.42 -15.77 -3.92
C ARG A 159 11.74 -15.47 -4.62
N LYS A 160 11.85 -15.72 -5.93
CA LYS A 160 13.06 -15.45 -6.70
C LYS A 160 13.35 -13.96 -6.74
N THR A 161 12.34 -13.11 -6.96
CA THR A 161 12.49 -11.65 -6.97
C THR A 161 13.03 -11.14 -5.63
N GLY A 162 12.44 -11.54 -4.51
CA GLY A 162 12.94 -11.14 -3.19
C GLY A 162 14.39 -11.56 -2.94
N ARG A 163 14.77 -12.79 -3.33
CA ARG A 163 16.16 -13.27 -3.24
C ARG A 163 17.12 -12.51 -4.15
N VAL A 164 16.71 -12.18 -5.37
CA VAL A 164 17.53 -11.41 -6.30
C VAL A 164 17.75 -10.00 -5.76
N LEU A 165 16.69 -9.32 -5.30
CA LEU A 165 16.82 -8.00 -4.67
C LEU A 165 17.75 -8.04 -3.46
N ARG A 166 17.64 -9.07 -2.61
CA ARG A 166 18.57 -9.29 -1.49
C ARG A 166 20.02 -9.43 -1.96
N SER A 167 20.27 -10.25 -2.97
CA SER A 167 21.61 -10.50 -3.50
C SER A 167 22.22 -9.30 -4.20
N LEU A 168 21.41 -8.43 -4.80
CA LEU A 168 21.88 -7.16 -5.35
C LEU A 168 22.26 -6.18 -4.25
N GLU A 169 21.56 -6.27 -3.11
CA GLU A 169 21.75 -5.32 -2.01
C GLU A 169 23.00 -5.56 -1.17
N ILE A 170 23.35 -6.82 -0.91
CA ILE A 170 24.50 -7.19 -0.07
C ILE A 170 25.84 -6.61 -0.57
N PRO A 171 26.23 -6.75 -1.86
CA PRO A 171 27.53 -6.28 -2.33
C PRO A 171 27.58 -4.77 -2.61
N MET A 172 26.44 -4.09 -2.65
CA MET A 172 26.39 -2.66 -2.99
C MET A 172 26.78 -1.86 -1.74
N ASN A 173 27.96 -1.21 -1.75
CA ASN A 173 28.43 -0.32 -0.69
C ASN A 173 27.69 1.04 -0.69
N THR A 174 26.42 1.01 -1.06
CA THR A 174 25.52 2.15 -1.28
C THR A 174 24.46 2.16 -0.18
N ASN A 175 24.08 3.34 0.27
CA ASN A 175 23.10 3.48 1.35
C ASN A 175 21.72 2.99 0.88
N SER A 176 20.88 2.48 1.78
CA SER A 176 19.54 1.91 1.51
C SER A 176 18.63 2.75 0.57
N ALA A 177 18.82 4.08 0.52
CA ALA A 177 18.09 4.97 -0.40
C ALA A 177 18.46 4.77 -1.89
N GLU A 178 19.72 4.44 -2.20
CA GLU A 178 20.20 4.23 -3.59
C GLU A 178 19.77 2.88 -4.16
N VAL A 179 19.43 1.95 -3.28
CA VAL A 179 18.95 0.60 -3.55
C VAL A 179 17.52 0.65 -4.06
N SER A 180 16.70 1.47 -3.39
CA SER A 180 15.40 1.91 -3.90
C SER A 180 15.56 2.44 -5.32
N SER A 181 16.56 3.28 -5.57
CA SER A 181 16.84 3.86 -6.89
C SER A 181 17.35 2.83 -7.93
N SER A 182 18.08 1.79 -7.52
CA SER A 182 18.54 0.72 -8.41
C SER A 182 17.43 -0.29 -8.73
N CYS A 183 16.55 -0.57 -7.76
CA CYS A 183 15.27 -1.24 -7.99
C CYS A 183 14.39 -0.46 -8.99
N LEU A 184 14.40 0.88 -8.92
CA LEU A 184 13.70 1.73 -9.88
C LEU A 184 14.24 1.62 -11.30
N LEU A 185 15.58 1.59 -11.47
CA LEU A 185 16.19 1.30 -12.77
C LEU A 185 15.73 -0.06 -13.32
N TRP A 186 15.59 -1.07 -12.45
CA TRP A 186 15.04 -2.38 -12.80
C TRP A 186 13.55 -2.35 -13.14
N LEU A 187 12.76 -1.51 -12.48
CA LEU A 187 11.33 -1.32 -12.76
C LEU A 187 11.06 -0.36 -13.92
N GLY A 188 12.11 0.17 -14.56
CA GLY A 188 12.01 1.03 -15.75
C GLY A 188 11.69 2.49 -15.45
N TYR A 189 11.83 2.94 -14.20
CA TYR A 189 11.69 4.35 -13.82
C TYR A 189 13.05 5.04 -13.94
N ARG A 190 13.11 6.09 -14.78
CA ARG A 190 14.25 7.00 -14.94
C ARG A 190 14.00 8.31 -14.22
#